data_AF-A0A6N9TZ78-F1
#
_entry.id   AF-A0A6N9TZ78-F1
#
_cell.length_a   1.000
_cell.length_b   1.000
_cell.length_c   1.000
_cell.angle_alpha   90.00
_cell.angle_beta   90.00
_cell.angle_gamma   90.00
#
_symmetry.space_group_name_H-M   'P 1'
#
loop_
_entity.id
_entity.type
_entity.pdbx_description
1 polymer ?
#
loop_
_entity_poly.entity_id
_entity_poly.type
_entity_poly.pdbx_seq_one_letter_code
_entity_poly.pdbx_strand_id
1 'polypeptide(L)' 'MAQTRRIPVVAGVLLAAGGGRRLGGRPKALLEHRGRPLVEH' A
#
# COMPACT_ATOMS: atom_id res chain seq x y z
N MET A 1 -15.95 33.29 -15.16
CA MET A 1 -14.81 33.19 -14.22
C MET A 1 -14.82 31.79 -13.62
N ALA A 2 -14.08 30.85 -14.19
CA ALA A 2 -14.06 29.47 -13.67
C ALA A 2 -13.08 29.38 -12.49
N GLN A 3 -13.58 28.96 -11.33
CA GLN A 3 -12.76 28.76 -10.14
C GLN A 3 -12.00 27.45 -10.28
N THR A 4 -10.69 27.51 -10.51
CA THR A 4 -9.82 26.33 -10.49
C THR A 4 -9.84 25.73 -9.09
N ARG A 5 -10.52 24.59 -8.93
CA ARG A 5 -10.53 23.85 -7.67
C ARG A 5 -9.14 23.25 -7.49
N ARG A 6 -8.36 23.78 -6.54
CA ARG A 6 -7.03 23.24 -6.23
C ARG A 6 -7.21 21.96 -5.41
N ILE A 7 -6.75 20.83 -5.95
CA ILE A 7 -6.74 19.56 -5.23
C ILE A 7 -5.55 19.59 -4.26
N PRO A 8 -5.75 19.37 -2.95
CA PRO A 8 -4.64 19.31 -2.01
C PRO A 8 -3.77 18.09 -2.28
N VAL A 9 -2.46 18.26 -2.14
CA VAL A 9 -1.52 17.13 -2.18
C VAL A 9 -1.63 16.38 -0.86
N VAL A 10 -1.94 15.09 -0.93
CA VAL A 10 -2.09 14.22 0.25
C VAL A 10 -1.07 13.09 0.16
N ALA A 11 -0.29 12.88 1.22
CA ALA A 11 0.64 11.77 1.33
C ALA A 11 -0.03 10.57 2.01
N GLY A 12 0.31 9.37 1.56
CA GLY A 12 -0.04 8.10 2.21
C GLY A 12 1.20 7.46 2.83
N VAL A 13 1.02 6.78 3.97
CA VAL A 13 2.09 6.04 4.65
C VAL A 13 1.65 4.59 4.83
N LEU A 14 2.48 3.65 4.39
CA LEU A 14 2.27 2.22 4.59
C LEU A 14 3.30 1.65 5.56
N LEU A 15 2.82 1.03 6.64
CA LEU A 15 3.66 0.33 7.60
C LEU A 15 3.79 -1.15 7.23
N ALA A 16 4.92 -1.54 6.64
CA ALA A 16 5.16 -2.86 6.06
C ALA A 16 6.32 -3.66 6.69
N ALA A 17 6.81 -3.29 7.88
CA ALA A 17 8.02 -3.85 8.48
C ALA A 17 7.87 -5.24 9.16
N GLY A 18 6.68 -5.85 9.15
CA GLY A 18 6.42 -7.11 9.84
C GLY A 18 6.89 -8.35 9.06
N GLY A 19 7.73 -9.20 9.67
CA GLY A 19 8.32 -10.38 9.03
C GLY A 19 7.40 -11.59 8.79
N GLY A 20 6.08 -11.45 8.94
CA GLY A 20 5.12 -12.47 8.48
C GLY A 20 5.30 -13.90 9.02
N ARG A 21 5.78 -14.09 10.26
CA ARG A 21 6.08 -15.43 10.82
C ARG A 21 4.93 -16.43 10.71
N ARG A 22 3.68 -15.98 10.91
CA ARG A 22 2.47 -16.80 10.77
C ARG A 22 2.13 -17.17 9.32
N LEU A 23 2.77 -16.52 8.36
CA LEU A 23 2.54 -16.63 6.92
C LEU A 23 3.80 -17.20 6.24
N GLY A 24 4.58 -18.03 6.94
CA GLY A 24 5.78 -18.67 6.40
C GLY A 24 7.04 -17.78 6.38
N GLY A 25 7.06 -16.67 7.13
CA GLY A 25 8.25 -15.80 7.25
C GLY A 25 8.44 -14.81 6.10
N ARG A 26 7.54 -14.78 5.12
CA ARG A 26 7.55 -13.79 4.04
C ARG A 26 6.86 -12.49 4.51
N PRO A 27 7.45 -11.30 4.29
CA PRO A 27 6.80 -10.03 4.61
C PRO A 27 5.42 -9.94 3.97
N LYS A 28 4.39 -9.62 4.77
CA LYS A 28 2.98 -9.66 4.31
C LYS A 28 2.70 -8.78 3.09
N ALA A 29 3.43 -7.65 2.97
CA ALA A 29 3.30 -6.71 1.86
C ALA A 29 3.69 -7.34 0.51
N LEU A 30 4.53 -8.37 0.53
CA LEU A 30 5.04 -9.05 -0.66
C LEU A 30 4.33 -10.37 -0.95
N LEU A 31 3.30 -10.73 -0.17
CA LEU A 31 2.48 -11.91 -0.49
C LEU A 31 1.69 -11.63 -1.77
N GLU A 32 1.58 -12.63 -2.64
CA GLU A 32 0.76 -12.49 -3.84
C GLU A 32 -0.73 -12.52 -3.48
N HIS A 33 -1.44 -11.51 -3.92
CA HIS A 33 -2.89 -11.41 -3.94
C HIS A 33 -3.34 -11.15 -5.37
N ARG A 34 -4.07 -12.11 -5.97
CA ARG A 34 -4.61 -11.99 -7.34
C ARG A 34 -3.53 -11.68 -8.41
N GLY A 35 -2.37 -12.31 -8.27
CA GLY A 35 -1.25 -12.19 -9.21
C GLY A 35 -0.39 -10.93 -9.02
N ARG A 36 -0.57 -10.18 -7.92
CA ARG A 36 0.23 -8.98 -7.61
C ARG A 36 0.60 -8.96 -6.12
N PRO A 37 1.65 -8.25 -5.71
CA PRO A 37 1.93 -8.01 -4.29
C PRO A 37 0.72 -7.41 -3.55
N LEU A 38 0.48 -7.85 -2.31
CA LEU A 38 -0.62 -7.38 -1.46
C LEU A 38 -0.60 -5.86 -1.27
N VAL A 39 0.58 -5.24 -1.28
CA VAL A 39 0.76 -3.78 -1.19
C VAL A 39 0.10 -2.99 -2.34
N GLU A 40 -0.21 -3.64 -3.45
CA GLU A 40 -0.85 -2.99 -4.60
C GLU A 40 -2.38 -2.90 -4.50
N HIS A 41 -2.95 -3.21 -3.32
CA HIS A 41 -4.38 -3.16 -3.02
C HIS A 41 -4.64 -2.30 -1.78
#